data_AF-A0AAU2KDE6-F1
#
_entry.id   AF-A0AAU2KDE6-F1
#
_cell.length_a   1.000
_cell.length_b   1.000
_cell.length_c   1.000
_cell.angle_alpha   90.00
_cell.angle_beta   90.00
_cell.angle_gamma   90.00
#
_symmetry.space_group_name_H-M   'P 1'
#
loop_
_entity.id
_entity.type
_entity.pdbx_description
1 polymer ?
#
loop_
_entity_poly.entity_id
_entity_poly.type
_entity_poly.pdbx_seq_one_letter_code
_entity_poly.pdbx_strand_id
1 'polypeptide(L)'
;MLRRLVAGLAAIALAAEAAVLVLVHIVLGTTTANQSMSIAGSDPDVMSKATYALGAGMGAFLLLCAVLAAVAAVRDRAPGAFAHVVLVTAAVTHGVLGILAVVLVGWGAFAVTTLILCLLVLTLMLYAAPPESASAGSAASAAGSGPGDGVQDTPPPVGGLKPTNP
;
A
#
# COMPACT_ATOMS: atom_id res chain seq x y z
N MET A 1 10.10 16.72 -11.55
CA MET A 1 11.47 16.34 -11.13
C MET A 1 11.50 15.76 -9.72
N LEU A 2 11.06 16.49 -8.69
CA LEU A 2 11.04 16.00 -7.31
C LEU A 2 10.35 14.63 -7.13
N ARG A 3 9.12 14.45 -7.62
CA ARG A 3 8.38 13.17 -7.52
C ARG A 3 9.15 11.97 -8.08
N ARG A 4 9.83 12.16 -9.22
CA ARG A 4 10.65 11.12 -9.87
C ARG A 4 11.91 10.82 -9.05
N LEU A 5 12.56 11.84 -8.51
CA LEU A 5 13.74 11.68 -7.67
C LEU A 5 13.42 10.93 -6.37
N VAL A 6 12.35 11.33 -5.69
CA VAL A 6 11.89 10.68 -4.45
C VAL A 6 11.53 9.22 -4.71
N ALA A 7 10.76 8.94 -5.77
CA ALA A 7 10.41 7.56 -6.14
C ALA A 7 11.63 6.72 -6.54
N GLY A 8 12.60 7.32 -7.24
CA GLY A 8 13.87 6.67 -7.58
C GLY A 8 14.72 6.34 -6.34
N LEU A 9 14.81 7.29 -5.39
CA LEU A 9 15.50 7.07 -4.11
C LEU A 9 14.80 5.99 -3.27
N ALA A 10 13.47 6.01 -3.21
CA ALA A 10 12.69 4.97 -2.55
C ALA A 10 12.97 3.59 -3.15
N ALA A 11 12.99 3.48 -4.48
CA ALA A 11 13.28 2.23 -5.17
C ALA A 11 14.69 1.68 -4.84
N ILE A 12 15.71 2.55 -4.86
CA ILE A 12 17.08 2.16 -4.51
C ILE A 12 17.17 1.72 -3.05
N ALA A 13 16.55 2.47 -2.13
CA ALA A 13 16.60 2.16 -0.71
C ALA A 13 15.89 0.83 -0.39
N LEU A 14 14.72 0.59 -0.98
CA LEU A 14 13.98 -0.68 -0.82
C LEU A 14 14.77 -1.88 -1.37
N ALA A 15 15.44 -1.72 -2.51
CA ALA A 15 16.27 -2.78 -3.07
C ALA A 15 17.49 -3.09 -2.18
N ALA A 16 18.15 -2.04 -1.64
CA ALA A 16 19.26 -2.20 -0.71
C ALA A 16 18.81 -2.86 0.60
N GLU A 17 17.67 -2.44 1.15
CA GLU A 17 17.10 -3.02 2.37
C GLU A 17 16.67 -4.47 2.17
N ALA A 18 16.09 -4.80 1.01
CA ALA A 18 15.77 -6.19 0.66
C ALA A 18 17.02 -7.09 0.73
N ALA A 19 18.15 -6.62 0.16
CA ALA A 19 19.41 -7.37 0.21
C ALA A 19 19.94 -7.53 1.65
N VAL A 20 19.88 -6.46 2.45
CA VAL A 20 20.30 -6.49 3.86
C VAL A 20 19.44 -7.46 4.67
N LEU A 21 18.11 -7.38 4.56
CA LEU A 21 17.21 -8.24 5.32
C LEU A 21 17.33 -9.72 4.90
N VAL A 22 17.48 -10.01 3.62
CA VAL A 22 17.74 -11.38 3.14
C VAL A 22 19.05 -11.90 3.73
N LEU A 23 20.13 -11.11 3.68
CA LEU A 23 21.42 -11.50 4.25
C LEU A 23 21.32 -11.77 5.76
N VAL A 24 20.64 -10.91 6.51
CA VAL A 24 20.41 -11.08 7.95
C VAL A 24 19.66 -12.39 8.23
N HIS A 25 18.59 -12.69 7.47
CA HIS A 25 17.84 -13.93 7.65
C HIS A 25 18.63 -15.18 7.24
N ILE A 26 19.51 -15.07 6.24
CA ILE A 26 20.40 -16.17 5.88
C ILE A 26 21.34 -16.47 7.05
N VAL A 27 21.98 -15.44 7.62
CA VAL A 27 22.89 -15.59 8.77
C VAL A 27 22.13 -16.16 9.97
N LEU A 28 20.95 -15.63 10.28
CA LEU A 28 20.14 -16.11 11.39
C LEU A 28 19.70 -17.56 11.17
N GLY A 29 19.20 -17.90 9.98
CA GLY A 29 18.79 -19.26 9.62
C GLY A 29 19.93 -20.28 9.70
N THR A 30 21.14 -19.91 9.25
CA THR A 30 22.34 -20.78 9.36
C THR A 30 22.77 -20.96 10.81
N THR A 31 22.71 -19.90 11.61
CA THR A 31 23.06 -19.96 13.03
C THR A 31 22.06 -20.84 13.77
N THR A 32 20.76 -20.64 13.55
CA THR A 32 19.70 -21.48 14.14
C THR A 32 19.82 -22.94 13.73
N ALA A 33 20.15 -23.24 12.47
CA ALA A 33 20.38 -24.62 12.03
C ALA A 33 21.57 -25.28 12.73
N ASN A 34 22.62 -24.51 13.05
CA ASN A 34 23.83 -25.02 13.70
C ASN A 34 23.71 -25.09 15.23
N GLN A 35 22.74 -24.41 15.83
CA GLN A 35 22.46 -24.46 17.26
C GLN A 35 21.42 -25.57 17.52
N SER A 36 21.87 -26.81 17.74
CA SER A 36 21.02 -27.95 18.12
C SER A 36 20.46 -27.78 19.54
N MET A 37 19.66 -26.74 19.76
CA MET A 37 19.01 -26.43 21.02
C MET A 37 17.53 -26.82 20.91
N SER A 38 17.14 -27.87 21.63
CA SER A 38 15.73 -28.19 21.86
C SER A 38 15.12 -27.13 22.78
N ILE A 39 14.66 -26.03 22.21
CA ILE A 39 13.79 -25.09 22.91
C ILE A 39 12.40 -25.74 22.95
N ALA A 40 12.06 -26.34 24.10
CA ALA A 40 10.70 -26.81 24.42
C ALA A 40 10.03 -27.72 23.35
N GLY A 41 10.77 -28.59 22.67
CA GLY A 41 10.23 -29.52 21.67
C GLY A 41 9.89 -28.88 20.31
N SER A 42 10.26 -27.62 20.08
CA SER A 42 10.18 -27.00 18.75
C SER A 42 11.31 -27.52 17.86
N ASP A 43 10.95 -27.98 16.66
CA ASP A 43 11.89 -28.56 15.70
C ASP A 43 12.80 -27.44 15.11
N PRO A 44 14.12 -27.47 15.35
CA PRO A 44 15.04 -26.46 14.84
C PRO A 44 15.06 -26.38 13.31
N ASP A 45 14.74 -27.48 12.60
CA ASP A 45 14.62 -27.45 11.14
C ASP A 45 13.40 -26.62 10.70
N VAL A 46 12.31 -26.67 11.46
CA VAL A 46 11.11 -25.85 11.19
C VAL A 46 11.42 -24.38 11.46
N MET A 47 12.11 -24.06 12.55
CA MET A 47 12.51 -22.67 12.83
C MET A 47 13.46 -22.12 11.77
N SER A 48 14.49 -22.88 11.39
CA SER A 48 15.44 -22.45 10.35
C SER A 48 14.75 -22.25 9.00
N LYS A 49 13.91 -23.20 8.56
CA LYS A 49 13.10 -23.06 7.34
C LYS A 49 12.18 -21.85 7.39
N ALA A 50 11.54 -21.59 8.53
CA ALA A 50 10.71 -20.42 8.72
C ALA A 50 11.52 -19.12 8.62
N THR A 51 12.71 -19.06 9.22
CA THR A 51 13.61 -17.90 9.10
C THR A 51 14.03 -17.64 7.66
N TYR A 52 14.41 -18.68 6.91
CA TYR A 52 14.73 -18.53 5.49
C TYR A 52 13.52 -18.09 4.66
N ALA A 53 12.35 -18.69 4.88
CA ALA A 53 11.13 -18.35 4.17
C ALA A 53 10.69 -16.91 4.45
N LEU A 54 10.80 -16.45 5.71
CA LEU A 54 10.50 -15.06 6.09
C LEU A 54 11.49 -14.09 5.42
N GLY A 55 12.78 -14.41 5.44
CA GLY A 55 13.81 -13.61 4.75
C GLY A 55 13.55 -13.50 3.25
N ALA A 56 13.29 -14.63 2.58
CA ALA A 56 13.01 -14.67 1.15
C ALA A 56 11.70 -13.93 0.80
N GLY A 57 10.64 -14.15 1.59
CA GLY A 57 9.34 -13.49 1.40
C GLY A 57 9.42 -11.97 1.59
N MET A 58 10.09 -11.52 2.64
CA MET A 58 10.32 -10.08 2.90
C MET A 58 11.16 -9.46 1.79
N GLY A 59 12.25 -10.12 1.38
CA GLY A 59 13.09 -9.67 0.28
C GLY A 59 12.34 -9.55 -1.05
N ALA A 60 11.55 -10.56 -1.40
CA ALA A 60 10.73 -10.55 -2.61
C ALA A 60 9.67 -9.44 -2.58
N PHE A 61 9.02 -9.25 -1.44
CA PHE A 61 8.04 -8.18 -1.25
C PHE A 61 8.67 -6.79 -1.40
N LEU A 62 9.82 -6.54 -0.77
CA LEU A 62 10.52 -5.26 -0.89
C LEU A 62 11.06 -5.02 -2.31
N LEU A 63 11.57 -6.06 -2.99
CA LEU A 63 11.96 -5.96 -4.40
C LEU A 63 10.78 -5.63 -5.31
N LEU A 64 9.61 -6.23 -5.09
CA LEU A 64 8.39 -5.86 -5.80
C LEU A 64 8.07 -4.37 -5.58
N CYS A 65 8.11 -3.90 -4.34
CA CYS A 65 7.88 -2.49 -4.02
C CYS A 65 8.91 -1.56 -4.71
N ALA A 66 10.19 -1.96 -4.71
CA ALA A 66 11.25 -1.24 -5.39
C ALA A 66 10.99 -1.11 -6.89
N VAL A 67 10.58 -2.21 -7.55
CA VAL A 67 10.22 -2.20 -8.97
C VAL A 67 9.03 -1.28 -9.24
N LEU A 68 7.98 -1.35 -8.41
CA LEU A 68 6.80 -0.47 -8.56
C LEU A 68 7.16 1.01 -8.40
N ALA A 69 7.99 1.36 -7.42
CA ALA A 69 8.50 2.71 -7.24
C ALA A 69 9.38 3.18 -8.42
N ALA A 70 10.25 2.30 -8.93
CA ALA A 70 11.07 2.60 -10.12
C ALA A 70 10.21 2.82 -11.37
N VAL A 71 9.18 1.99 -11.57
CA VAL A 71 8.23 2.15 -12.68
C VAL A 71 7.50 3.49 -12.56
N ALA A 72 7.08 3.90 -11.35
CA ALA A 72 6.48 5.21 -11.12
C ALA A 72 7.45 6.35 -11.45
N ALA A 73 8.72 6.24 -11.05
CA ALA A 73 9.76 7.23 -11.33
C ALA A 73 10.07 7.39 -12.84
N VAL A 74 10.08 6.27 -13.57
CA VAL A 74 10.35 6.24 -15.02
C VAL A 74 9.13 6.72 -15.83
N ARG A 75 7.94 6.20 -15.52
CA ARG A 75 6.70 6.53 -16.25
C ARG A 75 6.13 7.89 -15.90
N ASP A 76 6.47 8.41 -14.72
CA ASP A 76 5.97 9.66 -14.18
C ASP A 76 4.43 9.77 -14.14
N ARG A 77 3.75 8.62 -14.00
CA ARG A 77 2.30 8.50 -13.87
C ARG A 77 1.95 8.00 -12.47
N ALA A 78 0.75 8.34 -12.02
CA ALA A 78 0.22 7.84 -10.76
C ALA A 78 0.23 6.30 -10.72
N PRO A 79 0.63 5.67 -9.60
CA PRO A 79 0.56 4.23 -9.44
C PRO A 79 -0.91 3.80 -9.52
N GLY A 80 -1.18 2.72 -10.26
CA GLY A 80 -2.51 2.11 -10.29
C GLY A 80 -2.91 1.59 -8.91
N ALA A 81 -4.20 1.26 -8.73
CA ALA A 81 -4.75 0.83 -7.43
C ALA A 81 -3.95 -0.30 -6.77
N PHE A 82 -3.54 -1.32 -7.55
CA PHE A 82 -2.70 -2.40 -7.06
C PHE A 82 -1.35 -1.90 -6.50
N ALA A 83 -0.64 -1.08 -7.27
CA ALA A 83 0.65 -0.55 -6.85
C ALA A 83 0.52 0.36 -5.61
N HIS A 84 -0.57 1.13 -5.54
CA HIS A 84 -0.87 1.94 -4.37
C HIS A 84 -1.05 1.08 -3.11
N VAL A 85 -1.88 0.04 -3.17
CA VAL A 85 -2.08 -0.88 -2.02
C VAL A 85 -0.76 -1.51 -1.58
N VAL A 86 0.03 -2.03 -2.52
CA VAL A 86 1.32 -2.67 -2.21
C VAL A 86 2.29 -1.70 -1.53
N LEU A 87 2.40 -0.47 -2.02
CA LEU A 87 3.27 0.55 -1.44
C LEU A 87 2.78 1.03 -0.06
N VAL A 88 1.47 1.10 0.16
CA VAL A 88 0.88 1.37 1.49
C VAL A 88 1.20 0.23 2.45
N THR A 89 1.04 -1.03 2.03
CA THR A 89 1.43 -2.19 2.83
C THR A 89 2.92 -2.11 3.20
N ALA A 90 3.79 -1.72 2.26
CA ALA A 90 5.21 -1.53 2.55
C ALA A 90 5.43 -0.44 3.59
N ALA A 91 4.75 0.70 3.49
CA ALA A 91 4.84 1.76 4.49
C ALA A 91 4.45 1.26 5.90
N VAL A 92 3.36 0.49 6.00
CA VAL A 92 2.95 -0.12 7.27
C VAL A 92 4.04 -1.08 7.79
N THR A 93 4.59 -1.94 6.94
CA THR A 93 5.70 -2.83 7.29
C THR A 93 6.90 -2.05 7.85
N HIS A 94 7.27 -0.92 7.24
CA HIS A 94 8.37 -0.09 7.74
C HIS A 94 8.05 0.60 9.07
N GLY A 95 6.79 0.98 9.31
CA GLY A 95 6.36 1.47 10.62
C GLY A 95 6.61 0.42 11.72
N VAL A 96 6.23 -0.84 11.45
CA VAL A 96 6.49 -1.96 12.37
C VAL A 96 7.99 -2.22 12.53
N LEU A 97 8.74 -2.25 11.42
CA LEU A 97 10.20 -2.42 11.45
C LEU A 97 10.89 -1.28 12.20
N GLY A 98 10.41 -0.05 12.11
CA GLY A 98 10.92 1.10 12.85
C GLY A 98 10.78 0.92 14.36
N ILE A 99 9.62 0.43 14.82
CA ILE A 99 9.40 0.10 16.25
C ILE A 99 10.38 -0.99 16.69
N LEU A 100 10.53 -2.07 15.92
CA LEU A 100 11.48 -3.13 16.25
C LEU A 100 12.92 -2.64 16.22
N ALA A 101 13.28 -1.77 15.27
CA ALA A 101 14.61 -1.23 15.11
C ALA A 101 15.01 -0.36 16.30
N VAL A 102 14.15 0.56 16.76
CA VAL A 102 14.48 1.42 17.91
C VAL A 102 14.57 0.64 19.22
N VAL A 103 13.76 -0.42 19.39
CA VAL A 103 13.72 -1.24 20.61
C VAL A 103 14.86 -2.27 20.67
N LEU A 104 15.18 -2.93 19.55
CA LEU A 104 16.06 -4.11 19.54
C LEU A 104 17.43 -3.89 18.89
N VAL A 105 17.55 -2.92 17.96
CA VAL A 105 18.75 -2.78 17.11
C VAL A 105 19.51 -1.49 17.43
N GLY A 106 18.79 -0.39 17.61
CA GLY A 106 19.34 0.92 17.99
C GLY A 106 18.97 2.04 17.03
N TRP A 107 19.41 3.25 17.39
CA TRP A 107 19.04 4.51 16.72
C TRP A 107 19.40 4.58 15.24
N GLY A 108 20.53 3.99 14.83
CA GLY A 108 20.97 4.00 13.42
C GLY A 108 20.00 3.25 12.51
N ALA A 109 19.62 2.03 12.88
CA ALA A 109 18.65 1.23 12.12
C ALA A 109 17.26 1.88 12.11
N PHE A 110 16.85 2.49 13.23
CA PHE A 110 15.62 3.27 13.31
C PHE A 110 15.61 4.46 12.35
N ALA A 111 16.72 5.21 12.27
CA ALA A 111 16.82 6.36 11.38
C ALA A 111 16.74 5.94 9.90
N VAL A 112 17.41 4.85 9.52
CA VAL A 112 17.37 4.33 8.15
C VAL A 112 15.96 3.83 7.78
N THR A 113 15.34 3.00 8.60
CA THR A 113 13.98 2.48 8.35
C THR A 113 12.94 3.60 8.28
N THR A 114 13.07 4.61 9.15
CA THR A 114 12.22 5.81 9.15
C THR A 114 12.44 6.66 7.90
N LEU A 115 13.68 6.83 7.43
CA LEU A 115 13.97 7.52 6.17
C LEU A 115 13.26 6.85 4.99
N ILE A 116 13.28 5.51 4.93
CA ILE A 116 12.63 4.74 3.87
C ILE A 116 11.11 4.89 3.95
N LEU A 117 10.55 4.82 5.16
CA LEU A 117 9.13 5.12 5.41
C LEU A 117 8.76 6.53 4.91
N CYS A 118 9.56 7.55 5.22
CA CYS A 118 9.34 8.91 4.75
C CYS A 118 9.35 8.97 3.21
N LEU A 119 10.32 8.33 2.54
CA LEU A 119 10.39 8.27 1.08
C LEU A 119 9.15 7.61 0.46
N LEU A 120 8.67 6.51 1.06
CA LEU A 120 7.44 5.83 0.63
C LEU A 120 6.22 6.74 0.74
N VAL A 121 5.99 7.35 1.91
CA VAL A 121 4.85 8.24 2.14
C VAL A 121 4.92 9.46 1.22
N LEU A 122 6.10 10.05 1.04
CA LEU A 122 6.29 11.19 0.16
C LEU A 122 6.04 10.80 -1.31
N THR A 123 6.43 9.59 -1.72
CA THR A 123 6.11 9.05 -3.05
C THR A 123 4.60 8.91 -3.24
N LEU A 124 3.91 8.32 -2.27
CA LEU A 124 2.45 8.14 -2.30
C LEU A 124 1.71 9.49 -2.38
N MET A 125 2.13 10.47 -1.58
CA MET A 125 1.55 11.82 -1.59
C MET A 125 1.80 12.56 -2.91
N LEU A 126 3.01 12.47 -3.47
CA LEU A 126 3.37 13.18 -4.71
C LEU A 126 2.72 12.59 -5.97
N TYR A 127 2.31 11.32 -5.92
CA TYR A 127 1.63 10.63 -7.02
C TYR A 127 0.14 10.39 -6.77
N ALA A 128 -0.42 10.90 -5.66
CA ALA A 128 -1.85 10.80 -5.39
C ALA A 128 -2.66 11.51 -6.49
N ALA A 129 -3.60 10.80 -7.10
CA ALA A 129 -4.51 11.39 -8.08
C ALA A 129 -5.54 12.30 -7.36
N PRO A 130 -5.96 13.43 -7.96
CA PRO A 130 -7.04 14.24 -7.43
C PRO A 130 -8.32 13.41 -7.19
N PRO A 131 -9.15 13.74 -6.19
CA PRO A 131 -10.23 12.91 -5.65
C PRO A 131 -11.35 12.53 -6.65
N GLU A 132 -11.31 13.01 -7.89
CA GLU A 132 -12.33 12.76 -8.91
C GLU A 132 -12.38 11.29 -9.39
N SER A 133 -11.29 10.52 -9.20
CA SER A 133 -11.20 9.13 -9.70
C SER A 133 -11.69 8.06 -8.72
N ALA A 134 -11.99 8.41 -7.46
CA ALA A 134 -12.44 7.45 -6.45
C ALA A 134 -13.97 7.24 -6.41
N SER A 135 -14.75 8.10 -7.08
CA SER A 135 -16.22 8.07 -7.01
C SER A 135 -16.89 7.14 -8.04
N ALA A 136 -16.19 6.74 -9.12
CA ALA A 136 -16.82 5.99 -10.21
C ALA A 136 -17.02 4.47 -9.93
N GLY A 137 -16.55 3.95 -8.80
CA GLY A 137 -16.52 2.50 -8.53
C GLY A 137 -17.50 1.96 -7.47
N SER A 138 -18.18 2.83 -6.71
CA SER A 138 -18.98 2.40 -5.54
C SER A 138 -20.47 2.74 -5.60
N ALA A 139 -20.98 3.28 -6.72
CA ALA A 139 -22.38 3.69 -6.87
C ALA A 139 -23.19 2.83 -7.86
N ALA A 140 -22.70 1.66 -8.26
CA ALA A 140 -23.40 0.75 -9.17
C ALA A 140 -23.73 -0.59 -8.50
N SER A 141 -24.38 -0.54 -7.33
CA SER A 141 -25.10 -1.70 -6.78
C SER A 141 -26.26 -1.22 -5.90
N ALA A 142 -27.16 -0.41 -6.46
CA ALA A 142 -28.46 -0.09 -5.86
C ALA A 142 -29.50 0.38 -6.90
N ALA A 143 -29.48 -0.15 -8.12
CA ALA A 143 -30.53 0.11 -9.09
C ALA A 143 -30.86 -1.17 -9.87
N GLY A 144 -31.86 -1.90 -9.38
CA GLY A 144 -32.28 -3.17 -9.99
C GLY A 144 -33.52 -3.79 -9.36
N SER A 145 -34.67 -3.11 -9.41
CA SER A 145 -36.00 -3.74 -9.35
C SER A 145 -36.98 -2.91 -10.19
N GLY A 146 -37.36 -3.42 -11.37
CA GLY A 146 -38.38 -2.86 -12.27
C GLY A 146 -39.80 -3.36 -11.95
N PRO A 147 -40.69 -3.55 -12.95
CA PRO A 147 -41.37 -2.55 -13.79
C PRO A 147 -42.91 -2.63 -13.67
N GLY A 148 -43.66 -1.57 -14.02
CA GLY A 148 -45.13 -1.63 -14.11
C GLY A 148 -45.80 -0.33 -14.61
N ASP A 149 -46.58 -0.47 -15.68
CA ASP A 149 -47.46 0.51 -16.34
C ASP A 149 -48.48 1.22 -15.42
N GLY A 150 -48.85 2.46 -15.75
CA GLY A 150 -50.05 3.11 -15.22
C GLY A 150 -50.14 4.63 -15.40
N VAL A 151 -50.73 5.06 -16.52
CA VAL A 151 -51.63 6.23 -16.71
C VAL A 151 -51.29 7.54 -15.98
N GLN A 152 -50.82 8.55 -16.73
CA GLN A 152 -50.85 9.95 -16.32
C GLN A 152 -52.23 10.58 -16.59
N ASP A 153 -53.02 10.77 -15.54
CA ASP A 153 -54.21 11.64 -15.56
C ASP A 153 -53.78 13.08 -15.18
N THR A 154 -53.66 13.96 -16.18
CA THR A 154 -53.55 15.41 -15.97
C THR A 154 -54.94 16.07 -15.99
N PRO A 155 -55.37 16.81 -14.96
CA PRO A 155 -56.61 17.61 -15.02
C PRO A 155 -56.44 18.88 -15.90
N PRO A 156 -57.51 19.38 -16.54
CA PRO A 156 -57.46 20.52 -17.45
C PRO A 156 -57.28 21.90 -16.74
N PRO A 157 -56.84 22.94 -17.48
CA PRO A 157 -56.40 24.22 -16.90
C PRO A 157 -57.58 25.07 -16.42
N VAL A 158 -57.55 25.48 -15.15
CA VAL A 158 -58.49 26.45 -14.58
C VAL A 158 -58.08 27.88 -14.93
N GLY A 159 -59.03 28.61 -15.51
CA GLY A 159 -58.86 29.89 -16.20
C GLY A 159 -58.46 31.07 -15.33
N GLY A 160 -57.76 32.01 -15.97
CA GLY A 160 -57.36 33.29 -15.40
C GLY A 160 -58.55 34.21 -15.14
N LEU A 161 -58.64 34.68 -13.90
CA LEU A 161 -59.52 35.78 -13.52
C LEU A 161 -58.86 37.12 -13.92
N LYS A 162 -59.59 37.89 -14.71
CA LYS A 162 -59.23 39.22 -15.19
C LYS A 162 -59.39 40.27 -14.07
N PRO A 163 -58.48 41.25 -13.91
CA PRO A 163 -58.63 42.30 -12.90
C PRO A 163 -59.71 43.30 -13.33
N THR A 164 -60.66 43.62 -12.45
CA THR A 164 -61.52 44.79 -12.58
C THR A 164 -61.27 45.72 -11.40
N ASN A 165 -60.71 46.90 -11.68
CA ASN A 165 -60.69 48.04 -10.77
C ASN A 165 -61.16 49.28 -11.55
N PRO A 166 -61.88 50.21 -10.91
CA PRO A 166 -61.52 51.62 -10.98
C PRO A 166 -60.81 52.05 -9.70
#